data_AF-A0A425C5G8-F1
#
_entry.id   AF-A0A425C5G8-F1
#
_cell.length_a   1.000
_cell.length_b   1.000
_cell.length_c   1.000
_cell.angle_alpha   90.00
_cell.angle_beta   90.00
_cell.angle_gamma   90.00
#
_symmetry.space_group_name_H-M   'P 1'
#
loop_
_entity.id
_entity.type
_entity.pdbx_description
1 polymer ?
#
loop_
_entity_poly.entity_id
_entity_poly.type
_entity_poly.pdbx_seq_one_letter_code
_entity_poly.pdbx_strand_id
1 'polypeptide(L)'
;MTGFDSIHGADQKAAPYWSKIYVAFVELSGSTDRTEKAIRNQWGKMQAQFNLFIGVHATIVAVERSGWVPDDYINASLDLAKGSQNESCDTEGGDDPDQHDRPLGTKSAKRAKLVQCADDDRRARSIEVKEALVKSQVHRNKLIEEQNLVALITMTAPPGDEVAAKILDLKKRQALRMLEEDSFET
;
A
#
# COMPACT_ATOMS: atom_id res chain seq x y z
N MET A 1 -14.87 4.23 16.79
CA MET A 1 -14.13 5.04 15.78
C MET A 1 -13.42 6.13 16.54
N THR A 2 -12.11 6.21 16.43
CA THR A 2 -11.18 7.02 17.26
C THR A 2 -11.10 8.46 16.75
N GLY A 3 -10.84 9.42 17.66
CA GLY A 3 -10.61 10.81 17.28
C GLY A 3 -9.25 10.93 16.57
N PHE A 4 -9.21 11.51 15.38
CA PHE A 4 -7.97 11.73 14.65
C PHE A 4 -7.35 13.08 15.05
N ASP A 5 -6.97 13.19 16.33
CA ASP A 5 -6.25 14.36 16.83
C ASP A 5 -4.74 14.13 16.66
N SER A 6 -4.08 14.98 15.88
CA SER A 6 -2.64 14.92 15.65
C SER A 6 -1.82 15.19 16.92
N ILE A 7 -2.38 15.84 17.94
CA ILE A 7 -1.70 16.18 19.20
C ILE A 7 -1.77 15.01 20.19
N HIS A 8 -2.90 14.31 20.25
CA HIS A 8 -3.15 13.25 21.25
C HIS A 8 -3.07 11.83 20.68
N GLY A 9 -2.93 11.67 19.36
CA GLY A 9 -2.88 10.38 18.69
C GLY A 9 -4.22 9.65 18.67
N ALA A 10 -4.18 8.36 18.34
CA ALA A 10 -5.37 7.53 18.13
C ALA A 10 -6.16 7.20 19.41
N ASP A 11 -5.65 7.51 20.61
CA ASP A 11 -6.25 7.10 21.89
C ASP A 11 -7.33 8.05 22.43
N GLN A 12 -7.68 9.11 21.68
CA GLN A 12 -8.72 10.04 22.10
C GLN A 12 -10.13 9.48 21.83
N LYS A 13 -11.01 9.62 22.83
CA LYS A 13 -12.44 9.35 22.66
C LYS A 13 -13.01 10.31 21.61
N ALA A 14 -13.62 9.75 20.56
CA ALA A 14 -14.09 10.55 19.42
C ALA A 14 -15.19 11.56 19.77
N ALA A 15 -16.11 11.21 20.66
CA ALA A 15 -17.22 12.10 21.03
C ALA A 15 -16.76 13.46 21.61
N PRO A 16 -15.90 13.52 22.65
CA PRO A 16 -15.43 14.81 23.17
C PRO A 16 -14.56 15.59 22.18
N TYR A 17 -13.86 14.91 21.27
CA TYR A 17 -13.10 15.57 20.20
C TYR A 17 -14.02 16.28 19.21
N TRP A 18 -14.99 15.56 18.64
CA TRP A 18 -15.90 16.11 17.63
C TRP A 18 -16.81 17.20 18.20
N SER A 19 -17.17 17.11 19.48
CA SER A 19 -17.89 18.18 20.18
C SER A 19 -17.07 19.49 20.22
N LYS A 20 -15.77 19.43 20.50
CA LYS A 20 -14.89 20.62 20.46
C LYS A 20 -14.77 21.20 19.06
N ILE A 21 -14.60 20.33 18.05
CA ILE A 21 -14.55 20.76 16.63
C ILE A 21 -15.85 21.44 16.21
N TYR A 22 -17.00 20.92 16.66
CA TYR A 22 -18.30 21.52 16.35
C TYR A 22 -18.45 22.91 16.99
N VAL A 23 -18.06 23.07 18.25
CA VAL A 23 -18.07 24.39 18.92
C VAL A 23 -17.21 25.38 18.15
N ALA A 24 -15.97 25.02 17.80
CA ALA A 24 -15.08 25.86 17.02
C ALA A 24 -15.64 26.18 15.62
N PHE A 25 -16.30 25.22 14.97
CA PHE A 25 -16.97 25.45 13.68
C PHE A 25 -18.07 26.50 13.80
N VAL A 26 -18.93 26.41 14.83
CA VAL A 26 -20.01 27.38 15.04
C VAL A 26 -19.44 28.78 15.34
N GLU A 27 -18.39 28.86 16.18
CA GLU A 27 -17.73 30.12 16.52
C GLU A 27 -17.08 30.80 15.30
N LEU A 28 -16.45 30.02 14.41
CA LEU A 28 -15.75 30.56 13.23
C LEU A 28 -16.68 30.82 12.04
N SER A 29 -17.68 29.97 11.83
CA SER A 29 -18.59 30.08 10.69
C SER A 29 -19.81 30.98 10.97
N GLY A 30 -20.15 31.20 12.24
CA GLY A 30 -21.37 31.88 12.65
C GLY A 30 -22.66 31.12 12.29
N SER A 31 -22.57 29.86 11.83
CA SER A 31 -23.71 29.05 11.38
C SER A 31 -23.85 27.76 12.19
N THR A 32 -25.11 27.38 12.44
CA THR A 32 -25.50 26.10 13.04
C THR A 32 -26.23 25.19 12.05
N ASP A 33 -26.22 25.52 10.75
CA ASP A 33 -26.94 24.79 9.70
C ASP A 33 -26.41 23.38 9.48
N ARG A 34 -25.16 23.13 9.89
CA ARG A 34 -24.50 21.82 9.77
C ARG A 34 -24.42 21.18 11.15
N THR A 35 -24.84 19.93 11.25
CA THR A 35 -24.70 19.15 12.48
C THR A 35 -23.26 18.64 12.66
N GLU A 36 -22.86 18.36 13.90
CA GLU A 36 -21.57 17.69 14.20
C GLU A 36 -21.37 16.42 13.34
N LYS A 37 -22.43 15.63 13.18
CA LYS A 37 -22.40 14.43 12.34
C LYS A 37 -22.09 14.75 10.87
N ALA A 38 -22.65 15.82 10.32
CA ALA A 38 -22.39 16.25 8.95
C ALA A 38 -20.93 16.68 8.77
N ILE A 39 -20.38 17.45 9.71
CA ILE A 39 -18.98 17.89 9.71
C ILE A 39 -18.04 16.69 9.78
N ARG A 40 -18.29 15.77 10.72
CA ARG A 40 -17.50 14.55 10.86
C ARG A 40 -17.52 13.70 9.60
N ASN A 41 -18.70 13.52 8.99
CA ASN A 41 -18.82 12.75 7.77
C ASN A 41 -18.07 13.42 6.60
N GLN A 42 -18.13 14.75 6.51
CA GLN A 42 -17.40 15.50 5.50
C GLN A 42 -15.89 15.39 5.68
N TRP A 43 -15.41 15.50 6.92
CA TRP A 43 -14.01 15.27 7.24
C TRP A 43 -13.56 13.86 6.83
N GLY A 44 -14.36 12.82 7.12
CA GLY A 44 -14.06 11.45 6.70
C GLY A 44 -13.90 11.31 5.19
N LYS A 45 -14.73 11.99 4.39
CA LYS A 45 -14.58 12.03 2.93
C LYS A 45 -13.27 12.70 2.51
N MET A 46 -12.98 13.88 3.07
CA MET A 46 -11.74 14.61 2.77
C MET A 46 -10.50 13.81 3.17
N GLN A 47 -10.51 13.19 4.35
CA GLN A 47 -9.43 12.37 4.86
C GLN A 47 -9.15 11.16 3.95
N ALA A 48 -10.19 10.51 3.42
CA ALA A 48 -10.01 9.44 2.43
C ALA A 48 -9.31 9.95 1.16
N GLN A 49 -9.69 11.13 0.67
CA GLN A 49 -9.05 11.76 -0.49
C GLN A 49 -7.58 12.15 -0.20
N PHE A 50 -7.30 12.70 0.98
CA PHE A 50 -5.94 13.03 1.39
C PHE A 50 -5.06 11.79 1.50
N ASN A 51 -5.55 10.72 2.11
CA ASN A 51 -4.81 9.47 2.22
C ASN A 51 -4.49 8.87 0.84
N LEU A 52 -5.45 8.92 -0.10
CA LEU A 52 -5.22 8.50 -1.48
C LEU A 52 -4.11 9.33 -2.13
N PHE A 53 -4.21 10.66 -2.05
CA PHE A 53 -3.21 11.56 -2.61
C PHE A 53 -1.82 11.32 -2.01
N ILE A 54 -1.72 11.18 -0.67
CA ILE A 54 -0.45 10.92 0.01
C ILE A 54 0.18 9.62 -0.48
N GLY A 55 -0.61 8.55 -0.62
CA GLY A 55 -0.10 7.26 -1.12
C GLY A 55 0.38 7.34 -2.57
N VAL A 56 -0.39 8.01 -3.43
CA VAL A 56 -0.02 8.26 -4.83
C VAL A 56 1.25 9.11 -4.92
N HIS A 57 1.31 10.20 -4.17
CA HIS A 57 2.45 11.12 -4.17
C HIS A 57 3.73 10.44 -3.69
N ALA A 58 3.65 9.65 -2.61
CA ALA A 58 4.79 8.85 -2.15
C ALA A 58 5.30 7.88 -3.24
N THR A 59 4.39 7.28 -4.00
CA THR A 59 4.73 6.37 -5.10
C THR A 59 5.44 7.09 -6.25
N ILE A 60 4.98 8.29 -6.60
CA ILE A 60 5.57 9.08 -7.70
C ILE A 60 6.94 9.64 -7.29
N VAL A 61 7.08 10.16 -6.07
CA VAL A 61 8.36 10.68 -5.55
C VAL A 61 9.40 9.57 -5.39
N ALA A 62 8.98 8.33 -5.08
CA ALA A 62 9.91 7.20 -5.01
C ALA A 62 10.52 6.83 -6.37
N VAL A 63 9.93 7.26 -7.48
CA VAL A 63 10.48 7.10 -8.82
C VAL A 63 11.28 8.36 -9.15
N GLU A 64 12.61 8.30 -8.99
CA GLU A 64 13.49 9.41 -9.37
C GLU A 64 13.33 9.71 -10.87
N ARG A 65 12.93 10.95 -11.19
CA ARG A 65 12.81 11.45 -12.56
C ARG A 65 13.70 12.65 -12.76
N SER A 66 14.66 12.52 -13.67
CA SER A 66 15.56 13.61 -14.04
C SER A 66 14.77 14.78 -14.64
N GLY A 67 15.09 16.01 -14.21
CA GLY A 67 14.50 17.24 -14.73
C GLY A 67 13.14 17.62 -14.15
N TRP A 68 12.57 16.84 -13.22
CA TRP A 68 11.31 17.17 -12.56
C TRP A 68 11.53 18.12 -11.39
N VAL A 69 10.74 19.18 -11.30
CA VAL A 69 10.67 20.08 -10.15
C VAL A 69 9.52 19.66 -9.21
N PRO A 70 9.50 20.09 -7.94
CA PRO A 70 8.47 19.66 -6.97
C PRO A 70 7.02 19.79 -7.47
N ASP A 71 6.71 20.84 -8.22
CA ASP A 71 5.37 21.05 -8.80
C ASP A 71 4.99 19.96 -9.82
N ASP A 72 5.94 19.40 -10.57
CA ASP A 72 5.68 18.30 -11.51
C ASP A 72 5.24 17.04 -10.78
N TYR A 73 5.88 16.74 -9.64
CA TYR A 73 5.50 15.62 -8.77
C TYR A 73 4.10 15.81 -8.20
N ILE A 74 3.76 17.03 -7.76
CA ILE A 74 2.43 17.36 -7.23
C ILE A 74 1.37 17.23 -8.33
N ASN A 75 1.61 17.79 -9.51
CA ASN A 75 0.66 17.74 -10.63
C ASN A 75 0.41 16.30 -11.09
N ALA A 76 1.48 15.51 -11.28
CA ALA A 76 1.36 14.10 -11.63
C ALA A 76 0.60 13.30 -10.56
N SER A 77 0.79 13.64 -9.28
CA SER A 77 0.07 13.02 -8.16
C SER A 77 -1.40 13.37 -8.15
N LEU A 78 -1.75 14.63 -8.45
CA LEU A 78 -3.14 15.06 -8.55
C LEU A 78 -3.86 14.37 -9.72
N ASP A 79 -3.21 14.24 -10.87
CA ASP A 79 -3.80 13.61 -12.05
C ASP A 79 -4.09 12.12 -11.81
N LEU A 80 -3.12 11.40 -11.23
CA LEU A 80 -3.29 9.98 -10.93
C LEU A 80 -4.33 9.74 -9.82
N ALA A 81 -4.35 10.61 -8.80
CA ALA A 81 -5.34 10.54 -7.72
C ALA A 81 -6.77 10.81 -8.23
N LYS A 82 -6.96 11.77 -9.15
CA LYS A 82 -8.27 12.06 -9.77
C LYS A 82 -8.74 10.90 -10.68
N GLY A 83 -7.83 10.33 -11.47
CA GLY A 83 -8.13 9.16 -12.30
C GLY A 83 -8.64 7.98 -11.47
N SER A 84 -8.05 7.77 -10.29
CA SER A 84 -8.43 6.69 -9.37
C SER A 84 -9.77 6.93 -8.64
N GLN A 85 -10.25 8.19 -8.57
CA GLN A 85 -11.56 8.50 -7.98
C GLN A 85 -12.72 8.20 -8.94
N ASN A 86 -12.51 8.44 -10.24
CA ASN A 86 -13.55 8.24 -11.27
C ASN A 86 -13.87 6.76 -11.55
N GLU A 87 -12.98 5.82 -11.22
CA GLU A 87 -13.27 4.38 -11.33
C GLU A 87 -14.20 3.85 -10.22
N SER A 88 -14.64 4.71 -9.30
CA SER A 88 -15.36 4.27 -8.10
C SER A 88 -16.73 4.93 -7.87
N CYS A 89 -17.45 5.42 -8.88
CA CYS A 89 -18.78 5.98 -8.66
C CYS A 89 -19.70 5.88 -9.89
N ASP A 90 -20.57 4.87 -9.95
CA ASP A 90 -21.87 4.99 -10.62
C ASP A 90 -22.92 4.26 -9.78
N THR A 91 -23.54 4.99 -8.84
CA THR A 91 -24.89 4.67 -8.37
C THR A 91 -25.56 5.96 -7.89
N GLU A 92 -25.80 6.86 -8.83
CA GLU A 92 -26.76 7.96 -8.65
C GLU A 92 -28.13 7.55 -9.18
N GLY A 93 -29.20 7.96 -8.49
CA GLY A 93 -30.49 8.20 -9.13
C GLY A 93 -31.74 7.64 -8.43
N GLY A 94 -32.53 8.56 -7.85
CA GLY A 94 -33.99 8.50 -7.94
C GLY A 94 -34.76 8.39 -6.62
N ASP A 95 -35.14 9.53 -6.03
CA ASP A 95 -36.33 9.62 -5.18
C ASP A 95 -37.57 9.55 -6.08
N ASP A 96 -38.18 8.37 -6.16
CA ASP A 96 -39.40 8.09 -6.91
C ASP A 96 -40.56 7.92 -5.90
N PRO A 97 -41.64 8.73 -5.96
CA PRO A 97 -42.68 8.76 -4.94
C PRO A 97 -43.79 7.72 -5.18
N ASP A 98 -43.44 6.49 -5.54
CA ASP A 98 -44.41 5.40 -5.72
C ASP A 98 -43.90 4.09 -5.11
N GLN A 99 -44.09 3.99 -3.79
CA GLN A 99 -43.74 2.81 -3.00
C GLN A 99 -45.02 2.01 -2.67
N HIS A 100 -45.53 1.28 -3.67
CA HIS A 100 -46.40 0.13 -3.41
C HIS A 100 -45.58 -1.17 -3.49
N ASP A 101 -45.62 -1.92 -2.38
CA ASP A 101 -45.33 -3.34 -2.21
C ASP A 101 -44.23 -3.97 -3.08
N ARG A 102 -42.97 -3.66 -2.74
CA ARG A 102 -41.84 -4.53 -3.12
C ARG A 102 -41.32 -5.27 -1.88
N PRO A 103 -41.14 -6.60 -1.95
CA PRO A 103 -40.75 -7.40 -0.80
C PRO A 103 -39.41 -6.91 -0.23
N LEU A 104 -39.42 -6.56 1.07
CA LEU A 104 -38.22 -6.19 1.82
C LEU A 104 -37.21 -7.35 1.75
N GLY A 105 -36.05 -7.12 1.11
CA GLY A 105 -34.90 -8.04 1.24
C GLY A 105 -33.95 -8.13 0.05
N THR A 106 -34.36 -7.76 -1.17
CA THR A 106 -33.55 -8.04 -2.37
C THR A 106 -32.38 -7.07 -2.60
N LYS A 107 -32.56 -5.77 -2.29
CA LYS A 107 -31.49 -4.76 -2.46
C LYS A 107 -30.34 -4.96 -1.48
N SER A 108 -30.63 -5.29 -0.22
CA SER A 108 -29.60 -5.50 0.81
C SER A 108 -28.78 -6.78 0.54
N ALA A 109 -29.45 -7.88 0.17
CA ALA A 109 -28.78 -9.14 -0.18
C ALA A 109 -27.87 -9.00 -1.42
N LYS A 110 -28.32 -8.28 -2.46
CA LYS A 110 -27.49 -8.03 -3.65
C LYS A 110 -26.27 -7.18 -3.32
N ARG A 111 -26.42 -6.16 -2.46
CA ARG A 111 -25.31 -5.32 -2.01
C ARG A 111 -24.31 -6.09 -1.14
N ALA A 112 -24.79 -6.93 -0.21
CA ALA A 112 -23.94 -7.78 0.61
C ALA A 112 -23.12 -8.76 -0.24
N LYS A 113 -23.74 -9.36 -1.26
CA LYS A 113 -23.05 -10.26 -2.21
C LYS A 113 -22.00 -9.52 -3.04
N LEU A 114 -22.31 -8.30 -3.50
CA LEU A 114 -21.35 -7.47 -4.24
C LEU A 114 -20.14 -7.09 -3.38
N VAL A 115 -20.37 -6.73 -2.11
CA VAL A 115 -19.30 -6.41 -1.14
C VAL A 115 -18.44 -7.64 -0.86
N GLN A 116 -19.04 -8.82 -0.66
CA GLN A 116 -18.30 -10.07 -0.48
C GLN A 116 -17.42 -10.40 -1.68
N CYS A 117 -17.94 -10.31 -2.92
CA CYS A 117 -17.12 -10.52 -4.11
C CYS A 117 -15.96 -9.52 -4.21
N ALA A 118 -16.20 -8.24 -3.88
CA ALA A 118 -15.14 -7.23 -3.89
C ALA A 118 -14.06 -7.50 -2.82
N ASP A 119 -14.44 -7.97 -1.64
CA ASP A 119 -13.52 -8.35 -0.57
C ASP A 119 -12.71 -9.61 -0.95
N ASP A 120 -13.33 -10.59 -1.60
CA ASP A 120 -12.67 -11.80 -2.11
C ASP A 120 -11.66 -11.46 -3.23
N ASP A 121 -12.03 -10.59 -4.17
CA ASP A 121 -11.12 -10.12 -5.24
C ASP A 121 -9.94 -9.33 -4.68
N ARG A 122 -10.16 -8.55 -3.61
CA ARG A 122 -9.09 -7.82 -2.92
C ARG A 122 -8.14 -8.79 -2.21
N ARG A 123 -8.69 -9.84 -1.58
CA ARG A 123 -7.90 -10.88 -0.92
C ARG A 123 -7.08 -11.69 -1.93
N ALA A 124 -7.68 -12.06 -3.06
CA ALA A 124 -6.99 -12.77 -4.14
C ALA A 124 -5.79 -11.96 -4.66
N ARG A 125 -6.00 -10.67 -4.99
CA ARG A 125 -4.92 -9.77 -5.40
C ARG A 125 -3.82 -9.61 -4.35
N SER A 126 -4.20 -9.54 -3.07
CA SER A 126 -3.20 -9.47 -1.98
C SER A 126 -2.37 -10.75 -1.86
N ILE A 127 -2.94 -11.92 -2.13
CA ILE A 127 -2.21 -13.20 -2.11
C ILE A 127 -1.25 -13.24 -3.31
N GLU A 128 -1.72 -12.89 -4.51
CA GLU A 128 -0.90 -12.88 -5.72
C GLU A 128 0.32 -11.95 -5.58
N VAL A 129 0.12 -10.74 -5.03
CA VAL A 129 1.23 -9.80 -4.77
C VAL A 129 2.25 -10.39 -3.79
N LYS A 130 1.79 -11.09 -2.73
CA LYS A 130 2.69 -11.74 -1.77
C LYS A 130 3.47 -12.89 -2.40
N GLU A 131 2.80 -13.71 -3.21
CA GLU A 131 3.47 -14.80 -3.93
C GLU A 131 4.50 -14.29 -4.94
N ALA A 132 4.16 -13.23 -5.69
CA ALA A 132 5.09 -12.57 -6.60
C ALA A 132 6.31 -11.99 -5.85
N LEU A 133 6.08 -11.37 -4.69
CA LEU A 133 7.16 -10.86 -3.84
C LEU A 133 8.08 -11.98 -3.34
N VAL A 134 7.52 -13.10 -2.86
CA VAL A 134 8.29 -14.26 -2.41
C VAL A 134 9.11 -14.84 -3.56
N LYS A 135 8.51 -15.02 -4.75
CA LYS A 135 9.22 -15.51 -5.94
C LYS A 135 10.36 -14.58 -6.34
N SER A 136 10.11 -13.27 -6.35
CA SER A 136 11.14 -12.25 -6.62
C SER A 136 12.28 -12.28 -5.60
N GLN A 137 11.95 -12.46 -4.32
CA GLN A 137 12.94 -12.55 -3.24
C GLN A 137 13.80 -13.81 -3.35
N VAL A 138 13.20 -14.97 -3.66
CA VAL A 138 13.94 -16.20 -3.94
C VAL A 138 14.86 -16.03 -5.14
N HIS A 139 14.35 -15.43 -6.23
CA HIS A 139 15.15 -15.18 -7.43
C HIS A 139 16.34 -14.25 -7.16
N ARG A 140 16.12 -13.15 -6.42
CA ARG A 140 17.19 -12.23 -6.02
C ARG A 140 18.23 -12.92 -5.15
N ASN A 141 17.81 -13.76 -4.20
CA ASN A 141 18.75 -14.49 -3.34
C ASN A 141 19.61 -15.46 -4.18
N LYS A 142 19.01 -16.18 -5.13
CA LYS A 142 19.74 -17.05 -6.05
C LYS A 142 20.77 -16.27 -6.88
N LEU A 143 20.40 -15.09 -7.39
CA LEU A 143 21.32 -14.25 -8.15
C LEU A 143 22.52 -13.77 -7.31
N ILE A 144 22.28 -13.46 -6.03
CA ILE A 144 23.33 -13.09 -5.07
C ILE A 144 24.27 -14.28 -4.81
N GLU A 145 23.72 -15.49 -4.66
CA GLU A 145 24.52 -16.71 -4.49
C GLU A 145 25.39 -16.99 -5.71
N GLU A 146 24.83 -16.88 -6.92
CA GLU A 146 25.58 -17.00 -8.18
C GLU A 146 26.69 -15.95 -8.28
N GLN A 147 26.40 -14.69 -7.93
CA GLN A 147 27.40 -13.62 -7.94
C GLN A 147 28.54 -13.85 -6.94
N ASN A 148 28.21 -14.32 -5.73
CA ASN A 148 29.19 -14.68 -4.71
C ASN A 148 30.10 -15.84 -5.16
N LEU A 149 29.53 -16.83 -5.85
CA LEU A 149 30.28 -17.94 -6.41
C LEU A 149 31.25 -17.48 -7.50
N VAL A 150 30.79 -16.64 -8.43
CA VAL A 150 31.64 -16.06 -9.50
C VAL A 150 32.78 -15.25 -8.88
N ALA A 151 32.50 -14.44 -7.86
CA ALA A 151 33.53 -13.69 -7.13
C ALA A 151 34.56 -14.64 -6.49
N LEU A 152 34.11 -15.71 -5.84
CA LEU A 152 35.02 -16.70 -5.24
C LEU A 152 35.90 -17.39 -6.28
N ILE A 153 35.35 -17.78 -7.43
CA ILE A 153 36.07 -18.48 -8.51
C ILE A 153 37.14 -17.57 -9.13
N THR A 154 36.79 -16.30 -9.38
CA THR A 154 37.67 -15.32 -10.01
C THR A 154 38.73 -14.76 -9.05
N MET A 155 38.51 -14.85 -7.74
CA MET A 155 39.46 -14.36 -6.74
C MET A 155 40.77 -15.15 -6.78
N THR A 156 41.88 -14.41 -6.72
CA THR A 156 43.25 -14.94 -6.65
C THR A 156 43.94 -14.41 -5.39
N ALA A 157 44.72 -15.25 -4.72
CA ALA A 157 45.49 -14.81 -3.57
C ALA A 157 46.66 -13.89 -4.00
N PRO A 158 47.05 -12.92 -3.17
CA PRO A 158 48.23 -12.12 -3.41
C PRO A 158 49.48 -13.00 -3.52
N PRO A 159 50.42 -12.66 -4.43
CA PRO A 159 51.66 -13.42 -4.56
C PRO A 159 52.47 -13.35 -3.26
N GLY A 160 52.89 -14.51 -2.75
CA GLY A 160 53.64 -14.65 -1.50
C GLY A 160 52.80 -14.88 -0.25
N ASP A 161 51.46 -14.82 -0.34
CA ASP A 161 50.57 -15.16 0.78
C ASP A 161 50.03 -16.59 0.64
N GLU A 162 50.83 -17.55 1.12
CA GLU A 162 50.51 -18.98 1.08
C GLU A 162 49.26 -19.34 1.91
N VAL A 163 49.00 -18.59 2.99
CA VAL A 163 47.86 -18.82 3.86
C VAL A 163 46.57 -18.42 3.15
N ALA A 164 46.55 -17.23 2.52
CA ALA A 164 45.41 -16.80 1.71
C ALA A 164 45.16 -17.75 0.53
N ALA A 165 46.21 -18.21 -0.15
CA ALA A 165 46.10 -19.18 -1.24
C ALA A 165 45.43 -20.49 -0.79
N LYS A 166 45.85 -21.03 0.35
CA LYS A 166 45.30 -22.28 0.90
C LYS A 166 43.84 -22.13 1.36
N ILE A 167 43.49 -21.01 1.99
CA ILE A 167 42.10 -20.71 2.38
C ILE A 167 41.20 -20.63 1.15
N LEU A 168 41.66 -19.95 0.12
CA LEU A 168 40.89 -19.70 -1.11
C LEU A 168 40.66 -21.00 -1.88
N ASP A 169 41.68 -21.87 -1.98
CA ASP A 169 41.56 -23.22 -2.54
C ASP A 169 40.57 -24.10 -1.75
N LEU A 170 40.66 -24.11 -0.42
CA LEU A 170 39.72 -24.86 0.42
C LEU A 170 38.27 -24.39 0.23
N LYS A 171 38.04 -23.07 0.17
CA LYS A 171 36.71 -22.51 -0.08
C LYS A 171 36.17 -22.88 -1.45
N LYS A 172 37.01 -22.84 -2.50
CA LYS A 172 36.62 -23.27 -3.86
C LYS A 172 36.21 -24.74 -3.90
N ARG A 173 36.98 -25.62 -3.25
CA ARG A 173 36.65 -27.06 -3.16
C ARG A 173 35.37 -27.32 -2.37
N GLN A 174 35.14 -26.58 -1.29
CA GLN A 174 33.90 -26.70 -0.52
C GLN A 174 32.68 -26.28 -1.35
N ALA A 175 32.77 -25.17 -2.08
CA ALA A 175 31.69 -24.72 -2.95
C ALA A 175 31.38 -25.73 -4.08
N LEU A 176 32.42 -26.34 -4.68
CA LEU A 176 32.24 -27.39 -5.68
C LEU A 176 31.48 -28.61 -5.12
N ARG A 177 31.82 -29.07 -3.90
CA ARG A 177 31.11 -30.18 -3.27
C ARG A 177 29.64 -29.88 -3.01
N MET A 178 29.32 -28.67 -2.54
CA MET A 178 27.92 -28.27 -2.32
C MET A 178 27.12 -28.28 -3.63
N LEU A 179 27.72 -27.84 -4.73
CA LEU A 179 27.08 -27.89 -6.06
C LEU A 179 26.89 -29.32 -6.58
N GLU A 180 27.83 -30.22 -6.27
CA GLU A 180 27.69 -31.64 -6.57
C GLU A 180 26.53 -32.25 -5.78
N GLU A 181 26.41 -31.96 -4.49
CA GLU A 181 25.32 -32.43 -3.62
C GLU A 181 23.94 -31.92 -4.09
N ASP A 182 23.81 -30.62 -4.40
CA ASP A 182 22.57 -30.03 -4.92
C ASP A 182 22.15 -30.63 -6.29
N SER A 183 23.11 -31.09 -7.10
CA SER A 183 22.85 -31.75 -8.38
C SER A 183 22.27 -33.15 -8.24
N PHE A 184 22.37 -33.79 -7.07
CA PHE A 184 21.80 -35.12 -6.82
C PHE A 184 20.40 -35.07 -6.19
N GLU A 185 19.97 -33.92 -5.67
CA GLU A 185 18.66 -33.74 -5.02
C GLU A 185 17.56 -33.18 -5.94
N THR A 186 17.84 -32.97 -7.23
CA THR A 186 16.88 -32.54 -8.27
C THR A 186 16.49 -33.66 -9.22
#